data_AF-A0A6N6SP98-F1
#
_entry.id   AF-A0A6N6SP98-F1
#
_cell.length_a   1.000
_cell.length_b   1.000
_cell.length_c   1.000
_cell.angle_alpha   90.00
_cell.angle_beta   90.00
_cell.angle_gamma   90.00
#
_symmetry.space_group_name_H-M   'P 1'
#
loop_
_entity.id
_entity.type
_entity.pdbx_description
1 polymer ?
#
loop_
_entity_poly.entity_id
_entity_poly.type
_entity_poly.pdbx_seq_one_letter_code
_entity_poly.pdbx_strand_id
1 'polypeptide(L)'
;MLKIKICGITNLSDAIVCVESGADMLGFVLYPKSKRYISHKNAAEIIFNLGTNQRQKLKTVAVMVNPTERELEEAIKTGAFDMIQLHGEETPEFCASVSLPVIKAFRVKTTTEHSSSSVASAALPVIKSFKVKISKRNELLNHDSVQHPGAFGDFTPDRLGLKEGFEESVRKSLKEGFGEGIGDSFEKGSERGSKMQNFFESGDLTPSGIERYKNIIPLFDTYSSAIPGGTGAVFDHAKIPVQYRESCLLSGGISKENVIKAVKTINPMGVDLSSSVEQSPGKKDYKKINEFFELLKKKRLIS
;
A
#
# COMPACT_ATOMS: atom_id res chain seq x y z
N MET A 1 -14.53 -17.01 -1.42
CA MET A 1 -14.91 -16.73 -0.02
C MET A 1 -14.10 -15.55 0.47
N LEU A 2 -14.71 -14.64 1.22
CA LEU A 2 -14.06 -13.45 1.75
C LEU A 2 -13.00 -13.83 2.79
N LYS A 3 -11.81 -13.24 2.72
CA LYS A 3 -10.74 -13.42 3.72
C LYS A 3 -10.85 -12.41 4.85
N ILE A 4 -10.68 -12.86 6.10
CA ILE A 4 -10.79 -12.00 7.29
C ILE A 4 -9.44 -11.89 7.99
N LYS A 5 -8.90 -10.67 8.04
CA LYS A 5 -7.73 -10.31 8.83
C LYS A 5 -8.15 -9.57 10.10
N ILE A 6 -7.66 -10.01 11.26
CA ILE A 6 -7.79 -9.29 12.53
C ILE A 6 -6.43 -8.75 12.95
N CYS A 7 -6.31 -7.43 13.05
CA CYS A 7 -5.06 -6.71 13.24
C CYS A 7 -4.93 -6.07 14.63
N GLY A 8 -3.71 -5.97 15.13
CA GLY A 8 -3.41 -5.42 16.46
C GLY A 8 -3.59 -6.46 17.57
N ILE A 9 -3.14 -7.69 17.34
CA ILE A 9 -3.06 -8.74 18.36
C ILE A 9 -1.89 -8.45 19.29
N THR A 10 -2.13 -8.50 20.60
CA THR A 10 -1.11 -8.21 21.63
C THR A 10 -0.95 -9.31 22.69
N ASN A 11 -1.86 -10.29 22.70
CA ASN A 11 -1.87 -11.38 23.67
C ASN A 11 -2.43 -12.67 23.06
N LEU A 12 -2.12 -13.81 23.69
CA LEU A 12 -2.50 -15.14 23.21
C LEU A 12 -4.00 -15.38 23.23
N SER A 13 -4.71 -14.95 24.28
CA SER A 13 -6.16 -15.18 24.41
C SER A 13 -6.94 -14.53 23.27
N ASP A 14 -6.60 -13.28 22.92
CA ASP A 14 -7.18 -12.58 21.78
C ASP A 14 -6.90 -13.32 20.47
N ALA A 15 -5.67 -13.82 20.29
CA ALA A 15 -5.26 -14.56 19.11
C ALA A 15 -6.09 -15.83 18.93
N ILE A 16 -6.23 -16.64 19.99
CA ILE A 16 -7.03 -17.88 19.99
C ILE A 16 -8.47 -17.59 19.59
N VAL A 17 -9.12 -16.61 20.26
CA VAL A 17 -10.52 -16.26 19.96
C VAL A 17 -10.70 -15.84 18.51
N CYS A 18 -9.78 -15.04 17.96
CA CYS A 18 -9.85 -14.63 16.56
C CYS A 18 -9.77 -15.83 15.60
N VAL A 19 -8.86 -16.77 15.86
CA VAL A 19 -8.69 -17.97 15.02
C VAL A 19 -9.89 -18.89 15.11
N GLU A 20 -10.36 -19.18 16.32
CA GLU A 20 -11.53 -20.03 16.56
C GLU A 20 -12.82 -19.46 15.96
N SER A 21 -12.92 -18.13 15.88
CA SER A 21 -14.05 -17.45 15.23
C SER A 21 -14.03 -17.57 13.71
N GLY A 22 -12.85 -17.86 13.11
CA GLY A 22 -12.66 -18.07 11.68
C GLY A 22 -11.76 -17.05 10.99
N ALA A 23 -10.90 -16.32 11.72
CA ALA A 23 -9.93 -15.42 11.09
C ALA A 23 -8.94 -16.18 10.18
N ASP A 24 -8.76 -15.70 8.96
CA ASP A 24 -7.76 -16.22 8.02
C ASP A 24 -6.36 -15.65 8.29
N MET A 25 -6.29 -14.45 8.89
CA MET A 25 -5.03 -13.77 9.16
C MET A 25 -5.03 -13.04 10.50
N LEU A 26 -3.89 -13.07 11.20
CA LEU A 26 -3.64 -12.25 12.39
C LEU A 26 -2.53 -11.23 12.11
N GLY A 27 -2.78 -9.96 12.42
CA GLY A 27 -1.82 -8.88 12.31
C GLY A 27 -1.22 -8.46 13.65
N PHE A 28 0.11 -8.41 13.72
CA PHE A 28 0.89 -7.99 14.89
C PHE A 28 1.59 -6.68 14.57
N VAL A 29 1.32 -5.61 15.33
CA VAL A 29 1.87 -4.27 15.02
C VAL A 29 3.24 -4.11 15.68
N LEU A 30 4.29 -4.11 14.87
CA LEU A 30 5.68 -4.01 15.32
C LEU A 30 6.20 -2.56 15.29
N TYR A 31 5.29 -1.58 15.34
CA TYR A 31 5.63 -0.16 15.33
C TYR A 31 5.50 0.47 16.73
N PRO A 32 6.60 0.91 17.37
CA PRO A 32 6.60 1.36 18.77
C PRO A 32 5.65 2.51 19.11
N LYS A 33 5.34 3.40 18.16
CA LYS A 33 4.41 4.52 18.40
C LYS A 33 2.94 4.11 18.33
N SER A 34 2.64 2.87 17.97
CA SER A 34 1.27 2.36 17.93
C SER A 34 0.76 2.02 19.33
N LYS A 35 -0.50 2.35 19.62
CA LYS A 35 -1.21 1.88 20.82
C LYS A 35 -1.40 0.35 20.87
N ARG A 36 -1.11 -0.33 19.77
CA ARG A 36 -1.24 -1.78 19.57
C ARG A 36 0.12 -2.45 19.41
N TYR A 37 1.20 -1.76 19.81
CA TYR A 37 2.56 -2.23 19.65
C TYR A 37 2.79 -3.54 20.42
N ILE A 38 3.50 -4.46 19.78
CA ILE A 38 4.09 -5.65 20.37
C ILE A 38 5.48 -5.87 19.76
N SER A 39 6.44 -6.35 20.55
CA SER A 39 7.77 -6.69 20.02
C SER A 39 7.71 -7.92 19.11
N HIS A 40 8.63 -8.04 18.15
CA HIS A 40 8.71 -9.22 17.29
C HIS A 40 8.90 -10.52 18.10
N LYS A 41 9.61 -10.47 19.23
CA LYS A 41 9.81 -11.62 20.13
C LYS A 41 8.51 -12.07 20.79
N ASN A 42 7.75 -11.13 21.38
CA ASN A 42 6.49 -11.47 22.04
C ASN A 42 5.43 -11.93 21.01
N ALA A 43 5.42 -11.34 19.81
CA ALA A 43 4.56 -11.82 18.73
C ALA A 43 4.91 -13.25 18.32
N ALA A 44 6.21 -13.58 18.18
CA ALA A 44 6.66 -14.93 17.88
C ALA A 44 6.25 -15.94 18.98
N GLU A 45 6.33 -15.55 20.25
CA GLU A 45 5.86 -16.37 21.37
C GLU A 45 4.35 -16.65 21.28
N ILE A 46 3.52 -15.65 21.00
CA ILE A 46 2.07 -15.86 20.79
C ILE A 46 1.83 -16.83 19.63
N ILE A 47 2.51 -16.62 18.50
CA ILE A 47 2.33 -17.43 17.29
C ILE A 47 2.73 -18.89 17.53
N PHE A 48 3.82 -19.11 18.27
CA PHE A 48 4.27 -20.44 18.67
C PHE A 48 3.21 -21.14 19.55
N ASN A 49 2.58 -20.40 20.46
CA ASN A 49 1.60 -20.95 21.41
C ASN A 49 0.18 -21.13 20.86
N LEU A 50 -0.14 -20.68 19.63
CA LEU A 50 -1.44 -20.95 18.99
C LEU A 50 -1.65 -22.46 18.69
N GLY A 51 -0.60 -23.27 18.70
CA GLY A 51 -0.68 -24.70 18.45
C GLY A 51 -0.83 -25.06 16.96
N THR A 52 -0.49 -26.29 16.61
CA THR A 52 -0.33 -26.75 15.22
C THR A 52 -1.63 -26.75 14.42
N ASN A 53 -2.75 -27.18 15.01
CA ASN A 53 -4.05 -27.24 14.31
C ASN A 53 -4.56 -25.85 13.91
N GLN A 54 -4.37 -24.85 14.77
CA GLN A 54 -4.77 -23.47 14.51
C GLN A 54 -3.88 -22.82 13.43
N ARG A 55 -2.59 -23.21 13.37
CA ARG A 55 -1.63 -22.67 12.40
C ARG A 55 -1.83 -23.14 10.95
N GLN A 56 -2.40 -24.34 10.71
CA GLN A 56 -2.48 -24.90 9.35
C GLN A 56 -3.26 -24.02 8.35
N LYS A 57 -4.23 -23.24 8.82
CA LYS A 57 -5.09 -22.40 7.96
C LYS A 57 -4.89 -20.90 8.15
N LEU A 58 -4.00 -20.51 9.06
CA LEU A 58 -3.81 -19.13 9.50
C LEU A 58 -2.54 -18.52 8.88
N LYS A 59 -2.64 -17.27 8.41
CA LYS A 59 -1.46 -16.45 8.08
C LYS A 59 -1.16 -15.43 9.16
N THR A 60 0.10 -15.29 9.53
CA THR A 60 0.57 -14.29 10.49
C THR A 60 1.26 -13.14 9.77
N VAL A 61 0.92 -11.91 10.14
CA VAL A 61 1.37 -10.70 9.44
C VAL A 61 2.09 -9.77 10.42
N ALA A 62 3.34 -9.44 10.13
CA ALA A 62 4.06 -8.37 10.83
C ALA A 62 3.71 -7.02 10.20
N VAL A 63 3.08 -6.13 10.96
CA VAL A 63 2.69 -4.79 10.50
C VAL A 63 3.75 -3.77 10.94
N MET A 64 4.39 -3.13 9.97
CA MET A 64 5.50 -2.20 10.17
C MET A 64 5.21 -0.86 9.49
N VAL A 65 5.86 0.20 9.96
CA VAL A 65 5.72 1.56 9.40
C VAL A 65 7.11 2.12 9.22
N ASN A 66 7.53 2.29 7.96
CA ASN A 66 8.86 2.74 7.56
C ASN A 66 10.00 2.04 8.34
N PRO A 67 10.02 0.69 8.38
CA PRO A 67 11.06 -0.03 9.12
C PRO A 67 12.42 0.17 8.46
N THR A 68 13.46 0.17 9.28
CA THR A 68 14.83 -0.03 8.82
C THR A 68 15.03 -1.47 8.34
N GLU A 69 16.04 -1.72 7.50
CA GLU A 69 16.40 -3.08 7.06
C GLU A 69 16.66 -4.00 8.27
N ARG A 70 17.30 -3.47 9.32
CA ARG A 70 17.55 -4.21 10.55
C ARG A 70 16.26 -4.63 11.25
N GLU A 71 15.29 -3.72 11.42
CA GLU A 71 14.01 -4.06 12.06
C GLU A 71 13.24 -5.10 11.24
N LEU A 72 13.27 -5.00 9.91
CA LEU A 72 12.67 -5.96 9.00
C LEU A 72 13.32 -7.33 9.14
N GLU A 73 14.66 -7.40 9.11
CA GLU A 73 15.41 -8.63 9.30
C GLU A 73 15.16 -9.27 10.67
N GLU A 74 15.11 -8.49 11.74
CA GLU A 74 14.83 -8.98 13.09
C GLU A 74 13.43 -9.61 13.16
N ALA A 75 12.43 -9.03 12.49
CA ALA A 75 11.10 -9.62 12.39
C ALA A 75 11.10 -10.93 11.58
N ILE A 76 11.75 -10.95 10.41
CA ILE A 76 11.81 -12.14 9.53
C ILE A 76 12.56 -13.29 10.19
N LYS A 77 13.69 -13.00 10.87
CA LYS A 77 14.53 -14.00 11.57
C LYS A 77 13.80 -14.74 12.68
N THR A 78 12.67 -14.22 13.18
CA THR A 78 11.84 -14.96 14.14
C THR A 78 11.24 -16.25 13.54
N GLY A 79 11.09 -16.32 12.21
CA GLY A 79 10.39 -17.40 11.52
C GLY A 79 8.90 -17.48 11.82
N ALA A 80 8.34 -16.50 12.55
CA ALA A 80 6.96 -16.54 13.03
C ALA A 80 5.95 -15.95 12.03
N PHE A 81 6.40 -15.07 11.12
CA PHE A 81 5.53 -14.34 10.20
C PHE A 81 5.50 -14.97 8.82
N ASP A 82 4.29 -15.14 8.28
CA ASP A 82 4.06 -15.58 6.91
C ASP A 82 4.17 -14.41 5.90
N MET A 83 3.94 -13.17 6.35
CA MET A 83 3.85 -11.98 5.51
C MET A 83 4.31 -10.71 6.25
N ILE A 84 4.73 -9.70 5.49
CA ILE A 84 5.02 -8.34 6.01
C ILE A 84 3.97 -7.37 5.48
N GLN A 85 3.37 -6.58 6.36
CA GLN A 85 2.52 -5.45 5.99
C GLN A 85 3.28 -4.14 6.19
N LEU A 86 3.52 -3.41 5.09
CA LEU A 86 4.18 -2.10 5.07
C LEU A 86 3.11 -1.00 5.01
N HIS A 87 3.03 -0.21 6.07
CA HIS A 87 1.93 0.73 6.31
C HIS A 87 2.39 2.21 6.35
N GLY A 88 3.63 2.48 5.95
CA GLY A 88 4.19 3.82 5.83
C GLY A 88 4.28 4.31 4.38
N GLU A 89 5.35 5.03 4.12
CA GLU A 89 5.70 5.67 2.86
C GLU A 89 6.74 4.82 2.08
N GLU A 90 6.76 3.51 2.31
CA GLU A 90 7.78 2.63 1.74
C GLU A 90 7.72 2.62 0.20
N THR A 91 8.88 2.68 -0.45
CA THR A 91 8.99 2.76 -1.90
C THR A 91 8.71 1.41 -2.57
N PRO A 92 8.41 1.38 -3.88
CA PRO A 92 8.31 0.13 -4.63
C PRO A 92 9.55 -0.76 -4.51
N GLU A 93 10.74 -0.16 -4.54
CA GLU A 93 12.03 -0.86 -4.43
C GLU A 93 12.20 -1.51 -3.06
N PHE A 94 11.83 -0.78 -1.99
CA PHE A 94 11.84 -1.33 -0.64
C PHE A 94 10.84 -2.48 -0.49
N CYS A 95 9.66 -2.37 -1.09
CA CYS A 95 8.68 -3.46 -1.06
C CYS A 95 9.20 -4.70 -1.80
N ALA A 96 9.89 -4.50 -2.92
CA ALA A 96 10.46 -5.59 -3.72
C ALA A 96 11.68 -6.26 -3.07
N SER A 97 12.38 -5.59 -2.14
CA SER A 97 13.52 -6.17 -1.43
C SER A 97 13.12 -7.08 -0.25
N VAL A 98 11.85 -7.06 0.17
CA VAL A 98 11.35 -7.92 1.25
C VAL A 98 11.26 -9.37 0.78
N SER A 99 11.87 -10.29 1.52
CA SER A 99 11.93 -11.72 1.17
C SER A 99 10.63 -12.51 1.42
N LEU A 100 9.69 -11.92 2.17
CA LEU A 100 8.36 -12.47 2.42
C LEU A 100 7.29 -11.75 1.58
N PRO A 101 6.13 -12.37 1.32
CA PRO A 101 5.01 -11.71 0.67
C PRO A 101 4.63 -10.40 1.38
N VAL A 102 4.44 -9.34 0.58
CA VAL A 102 4.17 -7.99 1.09
C VAL A 102 2.69 -7.62 0.92
N ILE A 103 2.09 -7.13 2.01
CA ILE A 103 0.86 -6.34 1.97
C ILE A 103 1.28 -4.87 1.99
N LYS A 104 1.03 -4.10 0.93
CA LYS A 104 1.31 -2.66 0.92
C LYS A 104 0.03 -1.88 1.22
N ALA A 105 0.05 -1.09 2.29
CA ALA A 105 -1.06 -0.19 2.59
C ALA A 105 -0.99 1.09 1.77
N PHE A 106 -2.14 1.50 1.23
CA PHE A 106 -2.37 2.75 0.53
C PHE A 106 -3.48 3.52 1.24
N ARG A 107 -3.21 4.76 1.65
CA ARG A 107 -4.20 5.62 2.33
C ARG A 107 -5.17 6.23 1.32
N VAL A 108 -6.47 6.03 1.54
CA VAL A 108 -7.54 6.65 0.75
C VAL A 108 -8.05 7.90 1.46
N LYS A 109 -7.67 9.07 0.95
CA LYS A 109 -8.21 10.34 1.43
C LYS A 109 -9.71 10.39 1.14
N THR A 110 -10.55 10.46 2.17
CA THR A 110 -11.99 10.72 2.02
C THR A 110 -12.20 12.16 1.59
N THR A 111 -13.14 12.39 0.68
CA THR A 111 -13.48 13.75 0.24
C THR A 111 -14.31 14.43 1.32
N THR A 112 -13.65 15.02 2.33
CA THR A 112 -14.29 15.90 3.31
C THR A 112 -13.48 17.17 3.46
N GLU A 113 -13.21 17.87 2.36
CA GLU A 113 -12.83 19.28 2.34
C GLU A 113 -13.44 19.93 1.10
N HIS A 114 -14.60 20.59 1.27
CA HIS A 114 -14.77 21.86 0.60
C HIS A 114 -13.94 22.85 1.40
N SER A 115 -12.70 23.10 0.96
CA SER A 115 -12.13 24.41 1.21
C SER A 115 -13.07 25.39 0.51
N SER A 116 -13.76 26.19 1.33
CA SER A 116 -14.34 27.44 0.87
C SER A 116 -13.20 28.30 0.32
N SER A 117 -12.87 28.12 -0.96
CA SER A 117 -12.18 29.16 -1.71
C SER A 117 -13.19 30.29 -1.82
N SER A 118 -12.89 31.36 -1.09
CA SER A 118 -13.55 32.65 -1.20
C SER A 118 -13.84 32.98 -2.66
N VAL A 119 -15.08 33.39 -2.90
CA VAL A 119 -15.46 34.16 -4.07
C VAL A 119 -14.66 35.45 -4.01
N ALA A 120 -13.49 35.47 -4.64
CA ALA A 120 -12.78 36.70 -4.96
C ALA A 120 -13.24 37.14 -6.33
N SER A 121 -14.28 37.98 -6.33
CA SER A 121 -14.63 38.87 -7.42
C SER A 121 -13.38 39.68 -7.81
N ALA A 122 -12.82 39.42 -9.00
CA ALA A 122 -11.92 40.35 -9.66
C ALA A 122 -12.24 40.35 -11.15
N ALA A 123 -12.75 41.51 -11.58
CA ALA A 123 -13.10 41.85 -12.94
C ALA A 123 -11.96 41.59 -13.93
N LEU A 124 -12.31 41.14 -15.13
CA LEU A 124 -11.42 41.13 -16.29
C LEU A 124 -11.02 42.56 -16.68
N PRO A 125 -9.73 42.85 -16.91
CA PRO A 125 -9.32 43.85 -17.85
C PRO A 125 -9.02 43.18 -19.20
N VAL A 126 -9.84 43.53 -20.19
CA VAL A 126 -9.53 43.37 -21.60
C VAL A 126 -8.34 44.28 -21.95
N ILE A 127 -7.16 43.74 -22.25
CA ILE A 127 -6.13 44.46 -23.03
C ILE A 127 -5.51 43.57 -24.11
N LYS A 128 -5.92 43.92 -25.33
CA LYS A 128 -5.29 43.86 -26.67
C LYS A 128 -3.85 43.32 -26.81
N SER A 129 -3.75 42.37 -27.75
CA SER A 129 -2.79 42.30 -28.85
C SER A 129 -1.29 42.18 -28.54
N PHE A 130 -0.75 40.96 -28.71
CA PHE A 130 0.62 40.78 -29.20
C PHE A 130 0.66 39.70 -30.29
N LYS A 131 1.03 40.12 -31.51
CA LYS A 131 1.31 39.26 -32.65
C LYS A 131 2.66 38.57 -32.44
N VAL A 132 2.71 37.24 -32.51
CA VAL A 132 3.95 36.52 -32.80
C VAL A 132 3.77 35.79 -34.14
N LYS A 133 4.59 36.20 -35.11
CA LYS A 133 4.81 35.51 -36.39
C LYS A 133 5.52 34.19 -36.10
N ILE A 134 4.96 33.07 -36.57
CA ILE A 134 5.75 31.86 -36.81
C ILE A 134 5.68 31.58 -38.32
N SER A 135 6.85 31.66 -38.97
CA SER A 135 7.03 31.28 -40.38
C SER A 135 7.24 29.77 -40.52
N LYS A 136 6.81 29.28 -41.68
CA LYS A 136 6.69 27.90 -42.17
C LYS A 136 7.98 27.04 -42.21
N ARG A 137 7.71 25.73 -42.41
CA ARG A 137 8.46 24.62 -43.08
C ARG A 137 9.45 23.84 -42.20
N ASN A 138 9.52 22.49 -42.21
CA ASN A 138 9.30 21.43 -43.22
C ASN A 138 8.70 20.15 -42.56
N GLU A 139 7.72 19.46 -43.17
CA GLU A 139 7.83 18.24 -44.03
C GLU A 139 8.49 17.04 -43.33
N LEU A 140 7.70 16.03 -42.92
CA LEU A 140 7.39 14.76 -43.61
C LEU A 140 8.29 13.61 -43.09
N LEU A 141 7.67 12.58 -42.51
CA LEU A 141 7.75 11.19 -42.99
C LEU A 141 6.80 10.30 -42.17
N ASN A 142 5.98 9.54 -42.91
CA ASN A 142 5.06 8.50 -42.48
C ASN A 142 5.83 7.21 -42.11
N HIS A 143 5.28 6.39 -41.22
CA HIS A 143 4.94 4.99 -41.53
C HIS A 143 4.15 4.31 -40.39
N ASP A 144 2.91 3.96 -40.75
CA ASP A 144 2.19 2.70 -40.58
C ASP A 144 2.08 1.96 -39.23
N SER A 145 0.80 1.73 -38.93
CA SER A 145 0.13 0.69 -38.16
C SER A 145 0.72 -0.73 -38.17
N VAL A 146 0.65 -1.42 -37.03
CA VAL A 146 0.25 -2.85 -36.94
C VAL A 146 -0.56 -3.09 -35.65
N GLN A 147 -1.70 -3.77 -35.81
CA GLN A 147 -2.56 -4.33 -34.75
C GLN A 147 -2.32 -5.84 -34.58
N HIS A 148 -2.34 -6.30 -33.31
CA HIS A 148 -2.81 -7.61 -32.77
C HIS A 148 -2.09 -8.94 -33.15
N PRO A 149 -2.39 -10.09 -32.49
CA PRO A 149 -2.61 -10.42 -31.06
C PRO A 149 -1.79 -11.69 -30.63
N GLY A 150 -1.84 -12.12 -29.36
CA GLY A 150 -1.44 -13.51 -29.02
C GLY A 150 -0.92 -13.77 -27.60
N ALA A 151 -1.33 -14.89 -27.02
CA ALA A 151 -1.19 -15.33 -25.64
C ALA A 151 0.09 -16.16 -25.34
N PHE A 152 0.17 -16.68 -24.11
CA PHE A 152 1.17 -17.58 -23.49
C PHE A 152 2.46 -16.87 -23.02
N GLY A 153 3.08 -17.20 -21.88
CA GLY A 153 2.92 -18.28 -20.92
C GLY A 153 3.99 -18.09 -19.84
N ASP A 154 3.89 -18.92 -18.80
CA ASP A 154 4.72 -19.01 -17.60
C ASP A 154 6.24 -19.19 -17.88
N PHE A 155 7.03 -19.04 -16.80
CA PHE A 155 8.43 -19.42 -16.57
C PHE A 155 9.50 -18.31 -16.39
N THR A 156 10.06 -18.34 -15.19
CA THR A 156 11.25 -17.66 -14.67
C THR A 156 12.53 -18.04 -15.43
N PRO A 157 13.58 -17.21 -15.36
CA PRO A 157 14.94 -17.66 -15.59
C PRO A 157 15.82 -17.43 -14.36
N ASP A 158 15.96 -18.47 -13.55
CA ASP A 158 17.25 -18.80 -12.92
C ASP A 158 17.96 -19.81 -13.84
N ARG A 159 19.29 -19.66 -13.93
CA ARG A 159 20.28 -20.53 -14.60
C ARG A 159 20.56 -20.30 -16.08
N LEU A 160 21.44 -19.35 -16.36
CA LEU A 160 22.65 -19.61 -17.16
C LEU A 160 23.80 -18.82 -16.56
N GLY A 161 24.71 -19.52 -15.88
CA GLY A 161 25.92 -18.91 -15.33
C GLY A 161 26.84 -18.40 -16.45
N LEU A 162 26.95 -17.08 -16.58
CA LEU A 162 28.03 -16.41 -17.30
C LEU A 162 28.44 -15.12 -16.57
N LYS A 163 29.57 -15.26 -15.88
CA LYS A 163 30.69 -14.36 -15.57
C LYS A 163 30.53 -12.84 -15.79
N GLU A 164 30.92 -12.11 -14.73
CA GLU A 164 31.70 -10.86 -14.69
C GLU A 164 31.85 -10.07 -16.01
N GLY A 165 31.39 -8.82 -16.03
CA GLY A 165 31.74 -7.87 -17.11
C GLY A 165 30.77 -6.74 -17.42
N PHE A 166 29.64 -6.59 -16.72
CA PHE A 166 28.64 -5.57 -17.07
C PHE A 166 28.93 -4.16 -16.50
N GLU A 167 29.72 -4.06 -15.42
CA GLU A 167 30.01 -2.78 -14.77
C GLU A 167 31.06 -1.91 -15.50
N GLU A 168 31.84 -2.49 -16.40
CA GLU A 168 32.94 -1.77 -17.06
C GLU A 168 32.50 -1.08 -18.36
N SER A 169 31.51 -1.63 -19.06
CA SER A 169 30.96 -1.04 -20.30
C SER A 169 30.12 0.22 -20.03
N VAL A 170 29.46 0.28 -18.87
CA VAL A 170 28.72 1.47 -18.41
C VAL A 170 29.67 2.59 -17.99
N ARG A 171 30.78 2.26 -17.32
CA ARG A 171 31.81 3.26 -16.94
C ARG A 171 32.53 3.86 -18.14
N LYS A 172 32.75 3.08 -19.20
CA LYS A 172 33.42 3.56 -20.41
C LYS A 172 32.56 4.55 -21.20
N SER A 173 31.26 4.29 -21.29
CA SER A 173 30.30 5.20 -21.95
C SER A 173 30.15 6.56 -21.23
N LEU A 174 30.35 6.59 -19.91
CA LEU A 174 30.26 7.82 -19.11
C LEU A 174 31.52 8.70 -19.19
N LYS A 175 32.69 8.13 -19.53
CA LYS A 175 33.94 8.90 -19.68
C LYS A 175 34.14 9.46 -21.10
N GLU A 176 33.54 8.87 -22.12
CA GLU A 176 33.69 9.33 -23.51
C GLU A 176 32.73 10.47 -23.88
N GLY A 177 31.78 10.84 -23.00
CA GLY A 177 30.76 11.87 -23.25
C GLY A 177 31.02 13.25 -22.63
N PHE A 178 32.02 13.43 -21.78
CA PHE A 178 32.32 14.71 -21.14
C PHE A 178 33.78 15.09 -21.37
N GLY A 179 33.98 15.91 -22.41
CA GLY A 179 35.24 16.60 -22.66
C GLY A 179 35.61 17.53 -21.51
N GLU A 180 36.91 17.57 -21.24
CA GLU A 180 37.58 18.42 -20.27
C GLU A 180 37.31 19.92 -20.49
N GLY A 181 37.18 20.66 -19.38
CA GLY A 181 37.34 22.11 -19.37
C GLY A 181 36.17 22.87 -18.76
N ILE A 182 36.26 23.16 -17.46
CA ILE A 182 36.38 24.51 -16.88
C ILE A 182 36.36 24.32 -15.36
N GLY A 183 37.54 24.48 -14.77
CA GLY A 183 37.68 24.69 -13.33
C GLY A 183 37.25 26.10 -12.94
N ASP A 184 37.07 26.26 -11.63
CA ASP A 184 36.94 27.51 -10.89
C ASP A 184 35.71 28.37 -11.18
N SER A 185 34.62 28.02 -10.48
CA SER A 185 33.68 28.98 -9.89
C SER A 185 32.95 28.30 -8.73
N PHE A 186 33.71 27.96 -7.69
CA PHE A 186 33.14 27.72 -6.36
C PHE A 186 32.67 29.07 -5.80
N GLU A 187 31.46 29.07 -5.26
CA GLU A 187 30.76 30.17 -4.59
C GLU A 187 29.95 31.17 -5.44
N LYS A 188 28.64 31.17 -5.13
CA LYS A 188 27.58 32.19 -5.36
C LYS A 188 26.70 32.01 -6.61
N GLY A 189 25.46 31.58 -6.34
CA GLY A 189 24.34 31.56 -7.29
C GLY A 189 23.40 30.39 -7.01
N SER A 190 22.76 30.34 -5.83
CA SER A 190 21.35 30.72 -5.63
C SER A 190 20.35 29.99 -6.56
N GLU A 191 19.61 29.05 -5.96
CA GLU A 191 18.18 28.84 -6.18
C GLU A 191 17.68 28.72 -7.63
N ARG A 192 18.04 27.65 -8.35
CA ARG A 192 17.23 27.19 -9.51
C ARG A 192 17.48 25.76 -9.98
N GLY A 193 17.94 24.88 -9.08
CA GLY A 193 18.21 23.46 -9.38
C GLY A 193 17.41 22.44 -8.56
N SER A 194 16.47 22.87 -7.72
CA SER A 194 15.78 22.02 -6.74
C SER A 194 14.30 21.71 -7.06
N LYS A 195 13.88 21.84 -8.33
CA LYS A 195 12.52 21.50 -8.78
C LYS A 195 12.48 20.27 -9.68
N MET A 196 13.09 19.19 -9.22
CA MET A 196 12.74 17.83 -9.68
C MET A 196 13.06 16.80 -8.59
N GLN A 197 12.81 17.18 -7.33
CA GLN A 197 12.42 16.17 -6.34
C GLN A 197 11.01 15.74 -6.75
N ASN A 198 10.93 14.54 -7.34
CA ASN A 198 9.67 13.84 -7.49
C ASN A 198 8.98 13.79 -6.12
N PHE A 199 7.94 14.59 -5.95
CA PHE A 199 7.00 14.48 -4.85
C PHE A 199 6.25 13.15 -5.02
N PHE A 200 6.86 12.05 -4.57
CA PHE A 200 6.16 10.78 -4.42
C PHE A 200 5.56 10.78 -3.02
N GLU A 201 4.34 11.31 -2.90
CA GLU A 201 3.51 11.06 -1.73
C GLU A 201 3.13 9.57 -1.75
N SER A 202 3.34 8.83 -0.66
CA SER A 202 2.60 7.58 -0.53
C SER A 202 1.13 7.96 -0.44
N GLY A 203 0.35 7.47 -1.41
CA GLY A 203 -1.00 8.00 -1.64
C GLY A 203 -1.30 8.33 -3.10
N ASP A 204 -0.38 8.10 -4.04
CA ASP A 204 -0.77 8.00 -5.44
C ASP A 204 -1.61 6.72 -5.67
N LEU A 205 -2.92 6.87 -5.52
CA LEU A 205 -3.92 5.84 -5.76
C LEU A 205 -4.27 5.68 -7.24
N THR A 206 -3.57 6.38 -8.15
CA THR A 206 -3.73 6.12 -9.57
C THR A 206 -3.30 4.69 -9.89
N PRO A 207 -3.89 4.06 -10.93
CA PRO A 207 -3.42 2.77 -11.44
C PRO A 207 -1.90 2.73 -11.64
N SER A 208 -1.33 3.77 -12.26
CA SER A 208 0.11 3.91 -12.49
C SER A 208 0.92 4.02 -11.20
N GLY A 209 0.36 4.67 -10.16
CA GLY A 209 1.00 4.79 -8.86
C GLY A 209 1.18 3.43 -8.19
N ILE A 210 0.12 2.62 -8.20
CA ILE A 210 0.06 1.30 -7.55
C ILE A 210 0.81 0.24 -8.36
N GLU A 211 0.74 0.26 -9.69
CA GLU A 211 1.38 -0.72 -10.58
C GLU A 211 2.91 -0.81 -10.41
N ARG A 212 3.54 0.26 -9.93
CA ARG A 212 4.97 0.25 -9.58
C ARG A 212 5.31 -0.75 -8.48
N TYR A 213 4.37 -1.01 -7.56
CA TYR A 213 4.54 -1.98 -6.50
C TYR A 213 4.26 -3.39 -7.02
N LYS A 214 5.32 -4.08 -7.44
CA LYS A 214 5.24 -5.44 -7.98
C LYS A 214 5.07 -6.47 -6.87
N ASN A 215 4.30 -7.53 -7.16
CA ASN A 215 4.15 -8.70 -6.30
C ASN A 215 3.65 -8.41 -4.87
N ILE A 216 2.82 -7.36 -4.69
CA ILE A 216 2.19 -7.03 -3.42
C ILE A 216 0.70 -7.37 -3.41
N ILE A 217 0.14 -7.51 -2.20
CA ILE A 217 -1.30 -7.45 -1.97
C ILE A 217 -1.64 -6.01 -1.54
N PRO A 218 -2.44 -5.27 -2.31
CA PRO A 218 -2.81 -3.90 -1.93
C PRO A 218 -3.81 -3.94 -0.77
N LEU A 219 -3.53 -3.15 0.26
CA LEU A 219 -4.48 -2.87 1.33
C LEU A 219 -4.90 -1.40 1.22
N PHE A 220 -6.18 -1.14 1.01
CA PHE A 220 -6.71 0.23 0.96
C PHE A 220 -7.24 0.60 2.35
N ASP A 221 -6.55 1.53 3.02
CA ASP A 221 -6.95 2.05 4.33
C ASP A 221 -7.73 3.35 4.16
N THR A 222 -9.02 3.32 4.48
CA THR A 222 -9.97 4.41 4.22
C THR A 222 -10.33 5.25 5.45
N TYR A 223 -9.65 5.07 6.59
CA TYR A 223 -10.01 5.80 7.81
C TYR A 223 -9.68 7.30 7.70
N SER A 224 -10.72 8.15 7.75
CA SER A 224 -10.57 9.60 7.94
C SER A 224 -10.60 9.92 9.42
N SER A 225 -9.64 10.73 9.87
CA SER A 225 -9.57 11.27 11.24
C SER A 225 -10.67 12.30 11.57
N ALA A 226 -11.62 12.55 10.66
CA ALA A 226 -12.45 13.73 10.74
C ALA A 226 -13.43 13.76 11.91
N ILE A 227 -14.08 12.65 12.32
CA ILE A 227 -15.06 12.70 13.43
C ILE A 227 -15.21 11.33 14.14
N PRO A 228 -15.02 11.23 15.47
CA PRO A 228 -15.51 10.11 16.27
C PRO A 228 -17.01 10.29 16.50
N GLY A 229 -17.83 9.56 15.75
CA GLY A 229 -19.30 9.63 15.83
C GLY A 229 -19.90 9.83 14.45
N GLY A 230 -20.71 8.86 14.02
CA GLY A 230 -21.19 8.75 12.65
C GLY A 230 -21.83 10.03 12.10
N THR A 231 -21.28 10.51 10.98
CA THR A 231 -21.91 11.53 10.12
C THR A 231 -22.24 11.00 8.73
N GLY A 232 -22.32 9.67 8.56
CA GLY A 232 -22.74 9.10 7.28
C GLY A 232 -21.82 9.46 6.11
N ALA A 233 -20.54 9.76 6.38
CA ALA A 233 -19.52 9.83 5.32
C ALA A 233 -19.48 8.48 4.63
N VAL A 234 -20.13 8.42 3.47
CA VAL A 234 -20.18 7.25 2.62
C VAL A 234 -18.76 7.01 2.17
N PHE A 235 -18.20 5.87 2.57
CA PHE A 235 -16.95 5.33 2.04
C PHE A 235 -16.90 5.61 0.52
N ASP A 236 -15.91 6.40 0.07
CA ASP A 236 -15.77 6.71 -1.36
C ASP A 236 -15.07 5.55 -2.08
N HIS A 237 -15.84 4.46 -2.21
CA HIS A 237 -15.44 3.18 -2.79
C HIS A 237 -15.02 3.35 -4.27
N ALA A 238 -15.41 4.46 -4.90
CA ALA A 238 -15.04 4.80 -6.27
C ALA A 238 -13.54 5.07 -6.42
N LYS A 239 -12.84 5.47 -5.35
CA LYS A 239 -11.39 5.77 -5.40
C LYS A 239 -10.49 4.53 -5.45
N ILE A 240 -11.04 3.34 -5.20
CA ILE A 240 -10.29 2.09 -5.35
C ILE A 240 -10.31 1.71 -6.84
N PRO A 241 -9.15 1.66 -7.52
CA PRO A 241 -9.11 1.33 -8.93
C PRO A 241 -9.68 -0.06 -9.19
N VAL A 242 -10.55 -0.16 -10.20
CA VAL A 242 -11.36 -1.35 -10.49
C VAL A 242 -10.50 -2.61 -10.61
N GLN A 243 -9.33 -2.50 -11.26
CA GLN A 243 -8.40 -3.61 -11.49
C GLN A 243 -7.83 -4.25 -10.21
N TYR A 244 -7.83 -3.55 -9.08
CA TYR A 244 -7.31 -4.07 -7.81
C TYR A 244 -8.40 -4.55 -6.86
N ARG A 245 -9.68 -4.32 -7.19
CA ARG A 245 -10.77 -4.56 -6.26
C ARG A 245 -10.84 -6.01 -5.81
N GLU A 246 -10.76 -6.97 -6.70
CA GLU A 246 -10.86 -8.40 -6.36
C GLU A 246 -9.61 -8.97 -5.69
N SER A 247 -8.48 -8.25 -5.76
CA SER A 247 -7.19 -8.69 -5.23
C SER A 247 -6.73 -7.89 -4.01
N CYS A 248 -7.60 -7.04 -3.43
CA CYS A 248 -7.22 -6.17 -2.32
C CYS A 248 -7.80 -6.61 -0.97
N LEU A 249 -7.16 -6.11 0.09
CA LEU A 249 -7.74 -6.03 1.42
C LEU A 249 -8.34 -4.64 1.63
N LEU A 250 -9.55 -4.58 2.18
CA LEU A 250 -10.14 -3.32 2.66
C LEU A 250 -9.93 -3.16 4.14
N SER A 251 -9.35 -2.03 4.54
CA SER A 251 -9.17 -1.64 5.93
C SER A 251 -9.75 -0.24 6.17
N GLY A 252 -9.63 0.25 7.40
CA GLY A 252 -10.05 1.60 7.77
C GLY A 252 -11.53 1.68 8.12
N GLY A 253 -11.85 1.41 9.38
CA GLY A 253 -13.22 1.56 9.91
C GLY A 253 -14.20 0.46 9.49
N ILE A 254 -13.74 -0.65 8.92
CA ILE A 254 -14.60 -1.81 8.63
C ILE A 254 -15.19 -2.37 9.94
N SER A 255 -16.51 -2.55 9.97
CA SER A 255 -17.27 -3.03 11.12
C SER A 255 -18.48 -3.86 10.69
N LYS A 256 -19.20 -4.46 11.66
CA LYS A 256 -20.43 -5.23 11.37
C LYS A 256 -21.52 -4.38 10.69
N GLU A 257 -21.52 -3.07 10.92
CA GLU A 257 -22.49 -2.14 10.36
C GLU A 257 -22.26 -1.86 8.86
N ASN A 258 -21.01 -1.90 8.39
CA ASN A 258 -20.67 -1.49 7.01
C ASN A 258 -20.11 -2.60 6.12
N VAL A 259 -19.62 -3.73 6.68
CA VAL A 259 -18.90 -4.77 5.93
C VAL A 259 -19.72 -5.34 4.77
N ILE A 260 -21.02 -5.55 4.94
CA ILE A 260 -21.88 -6.12 3.90
C ILE A 260 -21.98 -5.18 2.70
N LYS A 261 -22.11 -3.87 2.94
CA LYS A 261 -22.14 -2.87 1.88
C LYS A 261 -20.79 -2.78 1.19
N ALA A 262 -19.70 -2.73 1.96
CA ALA A 262 -18.34 -2.65 1.42
C ALA A 262 -18.02 -3.85 0.51
N VAL A 263 -18.29 -5.07 0.99
CA VAL A 263 -18.04 -6.30 0.24
C VAL A 263 -18.88 -6.37 -1.03
N LYS A 264 -20.17 -6.02 -0.99
CA LYS A 264 -21.01 -6.00 -2.20
C LYS A 264 -20.62 -4.94 -3.22
N THR A 265 -20.08 -3.82 -2.75
CA THR A 265 -19.73 -2.67 -3.62
C THR A 265 -18.38 -2.87 -4.28
N ILE A 266 -17.41 -3.43 -3.55
CA ILE A 266 -16.03 -3.57 -4.02
C ILE A 266 -15.73 -4.99 -4.50
N ASN A 267 -16.34 -6.02 -3.92
CA ASN A 267 -15.94 -7.41 -4.10
C ASN A 267 -14.45 -7.67 -3.75
N PRO A 268 -13.99 -7.32 -2.53
CA PRO A 268 -12.59 -7.48 -2.15
C PRO A 268 -12.19 -8.93 -1.89
N MET A 269 -10.89 -9.22 -2.03
CA MET A 269 -10.32 -10.50 -1.59
C MET A 269 -10.59 -10.71 -0.09
N GLY A 270 -10.44 -9.64 0.70
CA GLY A 270 -10.63 -9.69 2.13
C GLY A 270 -10.84 -8.34 2.80
N VAL A 271 -11.11 -8.40 4.10
CA VAL A 271 -11.25 -7.23 4.97
C VAL A 271 -10.29 -7.33 6.15
N ASP A 272 -9.79 -6.18 6.60
CA ASP A 272 -8.89 -6.03 7.73
C ASP A 272 -9.57 -5.20 8.82
N LEU A 273 -9.70 -5.79 10.01
CA LEU A 273 -10.34 -5.15 11.17
C LEU A 273 -9.33 -4.93 12.28
N SER A 274 -9.47 -3.80 12.97
CA SER A 274 -8.69 -3.53 14.19
C SER A 274 -9.57 -2.95 15.29
N SER A 275 -9.83 -1.64 15.30
CA SER A 275 -10.53 -0.95 16.39
C SER A 275 -12.02 -1.30 16.54
N SER A 276 -12.69 -1.68 15.45
CA SER A 276 -14.13 -2.00 15.46
C SER A 276 -14.48 -3.23 16.31
N VAL A 277 -13.51 -4.11 16.56
CA VAL A 277 -13.64 -5.34 17.35
C VAL A 277 -12.80 -5.30 18.64
N GLU A 278 -12.44 -4.09 19.10
CA GLU A 278 -11.67 -3.87 20.33
C GLU A 278 -12.57 -3.41 21.48
N GLN A 279 -12.19 -3.80 22.71
CA GLN A 279 -12.66 -3.19 23.95
C GLN A 279 -11.87 -1.91 24.23
N SER A 280 -10.55 -1.99 24.06
CA SER A 280 -9.59 -0.89 24.13
C SER A 280 -8.45 -1.17 23.15
N PRO A 281 -7.62 -0.17 22.77
CA PRO A 281 -6.53 -0.41 21.82
C PRO A 281 -5.65 -1.59 22.22
N GLY A 282 -5.53 -2.59 21.35
CA GLY A 282 -4.72 -3.79 21.57
C GLY A 282 -5.42 -4.91 22.36
N LYS A 283 -6.64 -4.69 22.88
CA LYS A 283 -7.44 -5.70 23.59
C LYS A 283 -8.74 -5.97 22.86
N LYS A 284 -8.93 -7.19 22.39
CA LYS A 284 -10.11 -7.57 21.60
C LYS A 284 -11.36 -7.71 22.47
N ASP A 285 -12.50 -7.43 21.86
CA ASP A 285 -13.83 -7.65 22.44
C ASP A 285 -14.43 -8.91 21.80
N TYR A 286 -14.47 -10.00 22.56
CA TYR A 286 -14.89 -11.31 22.06
C TYR A 286 -16.35 -11.31 21.60
N LYS A 287 -17.20 -10.50 22.23
CA LYS A 287 -18.59 -10.36 21.80
C LYS A 287 -18.65 -9.71 20.42
N LYS A 288 -17.87 -8.64 20.19
CA LYS A 288 -17.81 -7.97 18.88
C LYS A 288 -17.22 -8.87 17.80
N ILE A 289 -16.20 -9.66 18.12
CA ILE A 289 -15.63 -10.66 17.20
C ILE A 289 -16.71 -11.67 16.80
N ASN A 290 -17.35 -12.31 17.77
CA ASN A 290 -18.36 -13.33 17.51
C ASN A 290 -19.53 -12.76 16.70
N GLU A 291 -20.05 -11.59 17.08
CA GLU A 291 -21.13 -10.92 16.33
C GLU A 291 -20.73 -10.61 14.88
N PHE A 292 -19.47 -10.23 14.65
CA PHE A 292 -18.96 -9.96 13.31
C PHE A 292 -18.90 -11.24 12.46
N PHE A 293 -18.31 -12.32 12.98
CA PHE A 293 -18.20 -13.59 12.26
C PHE A 293 -19.57 -14.23 12.01
N GLU A 294 -20.48 -14.21 12.99
CA GLU A 294 -21.85 -14.72 12.83
C GLU A 294 -22.63 -13.97 11.74
N LEU A 295 -22.46 -12.64 11.65
CA LEU A 295 -23.03 -11.86 10.55
C LEU A 295 -22.51 -12.35 9.19
N LEU A 296 -21.20 -12.59 9.06
CA LEU A 296 -20.60 -13.02 7.80
C LEU A 296 -21.06 -14.42 7.39
N LYS A 297 -21.15 -15.36 8.34
CA LYS A 297 -21.71 -16.71 8.12
C LYS A 297 -23.16 -16.65 7.68
N LYS A 298 -23.99 -15.87 8.38
CA LYS A 298 -25.42 -15.65 8.03
C LYS A 298 -25.58 -15.09 6.62
N LYS A 299 -24.64 -14.28 6.16
CA LYS A 299 -24.63 -13.70 4.81
C LYS A 299 -23.88 -14.55 3.77
N ARG A 300 -23.38 -15.73 4.16
CA ARG A 300 -22.61 -16.67 3.32
C ARG A 300 -21.41 -16.02 2.65
N LEU A 301 -20.77 -15.07 3.33
CA LEU A 301 -19.55 -14.40 2.85
C LEU A 301 -18.29 -15.18 3.22
N ILE A 302 -18.35 -15.93 4.31
CA ILE A 302 -17.31 -16.85 4.81
C ILE A 302 -17.90 -18.26 4.97
N SER A 303 -17.03 -19.26 5.12
CA SER A 303 -17.41 -20.67 5.28
C SER A 303 -18.14 -20.93 6.60
#